data_AF-A0A853I3M2-F1
#
_entry.id   AF-A0A853I3M2-F1
#
_cell.length_a   1.000
_cell.length_b   1.000
_cell.length_c   1.000
_cell.angle_alpha   90.00
_cell.angle_beta   90.00
_cell.angle_gamma   90.00
#
_symmetry.space_group_name_H-M   'P 1'
#
loop_
_entity.id
_entity.type
_entity.pdbx_description
1 polymer ?
#
loop_
_entity_poly.entity_id
_entity_poly.type
_entity_poly.pdbx_seq_one_letter_code
_entity_poly.pdbx_strand_id
1 'polypeptide(L)'
;MWCRVFFLVTLLILTSCAAIKPQPVKPLADIQLAGLTCEAGLALLHQQVIQANVQDAQLHPVPGTTYLGINRFLLSLAPHIKTPTQQQAWLNELTTVNQDKWQVEIANLTGQTNHPWHQYANSCLAKQTQQLLNNQHLFTQLKQMAPPNEYQQWAQVAGIYPITQYFLVPGIKKWHEDVHQQFNQPLTGTMQVYSPATSFTGALPNQRNKKTHQTILPKQLKQWLTKASKQHPLTLPQLPTIQLEQVAQSLAPHWAIQQQGRFDLPGTPVWQNNQWYISPAKATVYWRPSYATLQGRHLLQLNYFIWFSERPANHWFDILAGNIDGVIWRVTLDTDGTPLLYDTIHSCGCYHTFMPVSDRLVAKPTSGQLEPPLIIQNPANTIPEIKHKLSPATLQPAVVAVNSIDHWVLGVGHFPVSAMHTYQLKPYDNLRSLMIGPQQRKNLFDNTGFIKGTERPERWLFWPSGVPSAGTMRQWGHHATAFIGERYFDDPALIEKLFSYHNEAIK
;
A
#
# COMPACT_ATOMS: atom_id res chain seq x y z
N MET A 1 19.16 -53.97 13.77
CA MET A 1 18.57 -53.83 12.41
C MET A 1 17.86 -52.49 12.18
N TRP A 2 17.25 -51.87 13.19
CA TRP A 2 16.50 -50.61 13.04
C TRP A 2 17.36 -49.35 12.79
N CYS A 3 18.56 -49.25 13.37
CA CYS A 3 19.47 -48.10 13.10
C CYS A 3 19.99 -48.06 11.66
N ARG A 4 20.12 -49.20 10.97
CA ARG A 4 20.57 -49.23 9.57
C ARG A 4 19.50 -48.79 8.59
N VAL A 5 18.23 -49.06 8.90
CA VAL A 5 17.08 -48.62 8.09
C VAL A 5 16.86 -47.11 8.25
N PHE A 6 17.01 -46.58 9.47
CA PHE A 6 16.86 -45.14 9.71
C PHE A 6 17.91 -44.32 8.95
N PHE A 7 19.18 -44.76 8.98
CA PHE A 7 20.29 -44.09 8.27
C PHE A 7 20.13 -44.12 6.73
N LEU A 8 19.57 -45.21 6.19
CA LEU A 8 19.29 -45.34 4.75
C LEU A 8 18.15 -44.43 4.29
N VAL A 9 17.10 -44.27 5.11
CA VAL A 9 16.00 -43.33 4.83
C VAL A 9 16.48 -41.88 4.91
N THR A 10 17.36 -41.53 5.87
CA THR A 10 17.93 -40.18 5.95
C THR A 10 18.86 -39.88 4.78
N LEU A 11 19.64 -40.85 4.30
CA LEU A 11 20.47 -40.68 3.11
C LEU A 11 19.65 -40.54 1.81
N LEU A 12 18.55 -41.28 1.67
CA LEU A 12 17.68 -41.19 0.49
C LEU A 12 16.97 -39.84 0.37
N ILE A 13 16.58 -39.23 1.49
CA ILE A 13 16.01 -37.86 1.53
C ILE A 13 17.07 -36.80 1.21
N LEU A 14 18.35 -37.06 1.52
CA LEU A 14 19.46 -36.15 1.18
C LEU A 14 19.92 -36.26 -0.29
N THR A 15 19.67 -37.39 -0.98
CA THR A 15 20.07 -37.59 -2.38
C THR A 15 18.98 -37.29 -3.41
N SER A 16 17.71 -37.10 -3.01
CA SER A 16 16.63 -36.76 -3.95
C SER A 16 16.58 -35.29 -4.38
N CYS A 17 17.47 -34.45 -3.85
CA CYS A 17 17.73 -33.10 -4.36
C CYS A 17 18.93 -33.06 -5.31
N ALA A 18 19.05 -34.05 -6.21
CA ALA A 18 19.82 -33.85 -7.43
C ALA A 18 19.09 -32.78 -8.26
N ALA A 19 19.46 -31.52 -8.01
CA ALA A 19 18.92 -30.36 -8.69
C ALA A 19 19.02 -30.57 -10.20
N ILE A 20 17.88 -30.68 -10.88
CA ILE A 20 17.78 -30.43 -12.31
C ILE A 20 18.38 -29.03 -12.49
N LYS A 21 19.59 -28.94 -13.03
CA LYS A 21 20.18 -27.64 -13.38
C LYS A 21 19.16 -26.96 -14.30
N PRO A 22 18.57 -25.83 -13.91
CA PRO A 22 17.65 -25.13 -14.77
C PRO A 22 18.40 -24.84 -16.07
N GLN A 23 17.84 -25.30 -17.19
CA GLN A 23 18.43 -24.99 -18.49
C GLN A 23 18.52 -23.46 -18.60
N PRO A 24 19.65 -22.93 -19.12
CA PRO A 24 19.76 -21.51 -19.38
C PRO A 24 18.67 -21.12 -20.38
N VAL A 25 17.72 -20.31 -19.95
CA VAL A 25 16.66 -19.85 -20.83
C VAL A 25 17.24 -18.76 -21.72
N LYS A 26 16.86 -18.77 -23.00
CA LYS A 26 17.31 -17.77 -23.96
C LYS A 26 16.89 -16.37 -23.51
N PRO A 27 17.75 -15.35 -23.65
CA PRO A 27 17.37 -13.96 -23.45
C PRO A 27 16.09 -13.61 -24.22
N LEU A 28 15.23 -12.77 -23.64
CA LEU A 28 13.98 -12.35 -24.28
C LEU A 28 14.15 -11.75 -25.68
N ALA A 29 15.33 -11.19 -25.98
CA ALA A 29 15.69 -10.64 -27.28
C ALA A 29 15.82 -11.70 -28.38
N ASP A 30 16.13 -12.95 -28.02
CA ASP A 30 16.39 -14.05 -28.96
C ASP A 30 15.13 -14.91 -29.23
N ILE A 31 13.99 -14.54 -28.64
CA ILE A 31 12.73 -15.28 -28.72
C ILE A 31 11.80 -14.63 -29.75
N GLN A 32 11.44 -15.40 -30.78
CA GLN A 32 10.50 -14.95 -31.81
C GLN A 32 9.05 -15.11 -31.34
N LEU A 33 8.39 -13.98 -31.06
CA LEU A 33 7.02 -13.92 -30.52
C LEU A 33 5.95 -14.56 -31.44
N ALA A 34 6.14 -14.47 -32.76
CA ALA A 34 5.14 -14.88 -33.75
C ALA A 34 4.76 -16.37 -33.72
N GLY A 35 5.62 -17.23 -33.15
CA GLY A 35 5.38 -18.68 -33.05
C GLY A 35 4.80 -19.15 -31.71
N LEU A 36 4.64 -18.27 -30.72
CA LEU A 36 4.24 -18.65 -29.37
C LEU A 36 2.73 -18.51 -29.16
N THR A 37 2.09 -19.57 -28.66
CA THR A 37 0.73 -19.45 -28.12
C THR A 37 0.76 -18.57 -26.88
N CYS A 38 -0.36 -17.90 -26.57
CA CYS A 38 -0.42 -16.99 -25.43
C CYS A 38 -0.07 -17.65 -24.09
N GLU A 39 -0.54 -18.88 -23.87
CA GLU A 39 -0.21 -19.63 -22.66
C GLU A 39 1.29 -19.93 -22.58
N ALA A 40 1.89 -20.44 -23.66
CA ALA A 40 3.32 -20.74 -23.71
C ALA A 40 4.19 -19.49 -23.55
N GLY A 41 3.81 -18.38 -24.20
CA GLY A 41 4.55 -17.12 -24.11
C GLY A 41 4.46 -16.47 -22.72
N LEU A 42 3.28 -16.48 -22.08
CA LEU A 42 3.12 -15.97 -20.72
C LEU A 42 3.85 -16.85 -19.69
N ALA A 43 3.81 -18.18 -19.86
CA ALA A 43 4.55 -19.11 -19.00
C ALA A 43 6.08 -18.93 -19.13
N LEU A 44 6.58 -18.76 -20.35
CA LEU A 44 7.99 -18.46 -20.62
C LEU A 44 8.41 -17.14 -19.97
N LEU A 45 7.59 -16.09 -20.12
CA LEU A 45 7.86 -14.80 -19.51
C LEU A 45 7.87 -14.89 -17.98
N HIS A 46 6.92 -15.62 -17.38
CA HIS A 46 6.90 -15.86 -15.93
C HIS A 46 8.18 -16.56 -15.45
N GLN A 47 8.64 -17.59 -16.17
CA GLN A 47 9.89 -18.27 -15.85
C GLN A 47 11.09 -17.32 -15.91
N GLN A 48 11.14 -16.41 -16.89
CA GLN A 48 12.19 -15.39 -16.98
C GLN A 48 12.20 -14.43 -15.80
N VAL A 49 11.02 -13.97 -15.40
CA VAL A 49 10.87 -13.07 -14.25
C VAL A 49 11.33 -13.74 -12.95
N ILE A 50 11.00 -15.02 -12.74
CA ILE A 50 11.49 -15.81 -11.61
C ILE A 50 13.02 -15.94 -11.64
N GLN A 51 13.58 -16.36 -12.78
CA GLN A 51 15.03 -16.60 -12.91
C GLN A 51 15.86 -15.34 -12.71
N ALA A 52 15.36 -14.19 -13.16
CA ALA A 52 16.00 -12.90 -12.97
C ALA A 52 15.74 -12.28 -11.58
N ASN A 53 14.88 -12.90 -10.74
CA ASN A 53 14.46 -12.37 -9.45
C ASN A 53 13.90 -10.93 -9.53
N VAL A 54 13.09 -10.66 -10.56
CA VAL A 54 12.46 -9.35 -10.82
C VAL A 54 10.94 -9.38 -10.66
N GLN A 55 10.44 -10.41 -9.97
CA GLN A 55 9.03 -10.62 -9.65
C GLN A 55 8.50 -9.45 -8.83
N ASP A 56 7.27 -9.04 -9.13
CA ASP A 56 6.53 -8.09 -8.32
C ASP A 56 5.64 -8.83 -7.31
N ALA A 57 5.78 -8.55 -6.02
CA ALA A 57 5.11 -9.31 -4.96
C ALA A 57 3.66 -8.89 -4.71
N GLN A 58 3.23 -7.73 -5.22
CA GLN A 58 1.96 -7.08 -4.90
C GLN A 58 0.70 -7.93 -5.18
N LEU A 59 0.78 -8.91 -6.08
CA LEU A 59 -0.33 -9.80 -6.43
C LEU A 59 -0.04 -11.23 -6.02
N HIS A 60 -1.06 -11.93 -5.51
CA HIS A 60 -0.97 -13.33 -5.13
C HIS A 60 -1.44 -14.25 -6.26
N PRO A 61 -0.86 -15.45 -6.44
CA PRO A 61 -1.23 -16.33 -7.56
C PRO A 61 -2.72 -16.70 -7.60
N VAL A 62 -3.30 -16.71 -8.79
CA VAL A 62 -4.66 -17.23 -9.02
C VAL A 62 -4.60 -18.74 -9.30
N PRO A 63 -5.39 -19.58 -8.60
CA PRO A 63 -5.41 -21.02 -8.81
C PRO A 63 -5.62 -21.43 -10.27
N GLY A 64 -4.88 -22.44 -10.72
CA GLY A 64 -4.99 -22.97 -12.07
C GLY A 64 -4.33 -22.12 -13.16
N THR A 65 -3.63 -21.05 -12.80
CA THR A 65 -2.86 -20.21 -13.75
C THR A 65 -1.48 -19.88 -13.19
N THR A 66 -0.51 -19.62 -14.08
CA THR A 66 0.85 -19.19 -13.68
C THR A 66 1.12 -17.72 -13.96
N TYR A 67 0.20 -17.03 -14.64
CA TYR A 67 0.41 -15.68 -15.17
C TYR A 67 -0.57 -14.64 -14.63
N LEU A 68 -1.60 -15.05 -13.89
CA LEU A 68 -2.52 -14.17 -13.20
C LEU A 68 -2.22 -14.13 -11.71
N GLY A 69 -2.19 -12.91 -11.18
CA GLY A 69 -2.24 -12.62 -9.76
C GLY A 69 -3.51 -11.85 -9.39
N ILE A 70 -3.86 -11.89 -8.12
CA ILE A 70 -5.04 -11.24 -7.53
C ILE A 70 -4.65 -10.53 -6.22
N ASN A 71 -5.28 -9.39 -5.94
CA ASN A 71 -5.14 -8.68 -4.67
C ASN A 71 -6.35 -8.95 -3.74
N ARG A 72 -6.23 -8.58 -2.45
CA ARG A 72 -7.31 -8.78 -1.47
C ARG A 72 -8.63 -8.13 -1.88
N PHE A 73 -8.58 -6.96 -2.50
CA PHE A 73 -9.79 -6.26 -2.95
C PHE A 73 -10.56 -7.08 -4.00
N LEU A 74 -9.91 -7.45 -5.10
CA LEU A 74 -10.57 -8.23 -6.16
C LEU A 74 -11.04 -9.59 -5.65
N LEU A 75 -10.27 -10.24 -4.77
CA LEU A 75 -10.70 -11.49 -4.16
C LEU A 75 -11.96 -11.30 -3.30
N SER A 76 -12.07 -10.20 -2.54
CA SER A 76 -13.25 -9.90 -1.73
C SER A 76 -14.52 -9.72 -2.55
N LEU A 77 -14.41 -9.38 -3.84
CA LEU A 77 -15.57 -9.22 -4.72
C LEU A 77 -16.11 -10.57 -5.22
N ALA A 78 -15.31 -11.64 -5.25
CA ALA A 78 -15.66 -12.91 -5.86
C ALA A 78 -16.97 -13.53 -5.30
N PRO A 79 -17.24 -13.53 -3.97
CA PRO A 79 -18.50 -14.00 -3.41
C PRO A 79 -19.74 -13.20 -3.85
N HIS A 80 -19.56 -11.94 -4.27
CA HIS A 80 -20.66 -11.04 -4.63
C HIS A 80 -20.99 -11.03 -6.14
N ILE A 81 -20.24 -11.77 -6.96
CA ILE A 81 -20.50 -11.92 -8.39
C ILE A 81 -21.68 -12.86 -8.61
N LYS A 82 -22.75 -12.34 -9.21
CA LYS A 82 -24.02 -13.04 -9.46
C LYS A 82 -24.41 -13.13 -10.92
N THR A 83 -23.92 -12.22 -11.77
CA THR A 83 -24.32 -12.15 -13.19
C THR A 83 -23.12 -12.28 -14.14
N PRO A 84 -23.33 -12.73 -15.39
CA PRO A 84 -22.26 -12.75 -16.40
C PRO A 84 -21.64 -11.38 -16.65
N THR A 85 -22.43 -10.30 -16.57
CA THR A 85 -21.93 -8.92 -16.70
C THR A 85 -20.99 -8.53 -15.55
N GLN A 86 -21.31 -8.91 -14.31
CA GLN A 86 -20.41 -8.73 -13.17
C GLN A 86 -19.15 -9.56 -13.30
N GLN A 87 -19.29 -10.79 -13.80
CA GLN A 87 -18.16 -11.69 -14.01
C GLN A 87 -17.18 -11.14 -15.06
N GLN A 88 -17.70 -10.64 -16.19
CA GLN A 88 -16.89 -9.96 -17.19
C GLN A 88 -16.21 -8.70 -16.62
N ALA A 89 -16.94 -7.87 -15.87
CA ALA A 89 -16.36 -6.68 -15.25
C ALA A 89 -15.24 -7.05 -14.26
N TRP A 90 -15.41 -8.10 -13.48
CA TRP A 90 -14.38 -8.59 -12.56
C TRP A 90 -13.14 -9.11 -13.29
N LEU A 91 -13.32 -9.85 -14.39
CA LEU A 91 -12.21 -10.31 -15.23
C LEU A 91 -11.48 -9.14 -15.90
N ASN A 92 -12.18 -8.08 -16.26
CA ASN A 92 -11.55 -6.86 -16.78
C ASN A 92 -10.65 -6.22 -15.71
N GLU A 93 -11.13 -6.07 -14.47
CA GLU A 93 -10.32 -5.56 -13.36
C GLU A 93 -9.11 -6.46 -13.06
N LEU A 94 -9.30 -7.79 -13.08
CA LEU A 94 -8.20 -8.75 -12.94
C LEU A 94 -7.18 -8.59 -14.08
N THR A 95 -7.65 -8.37 -15.30
CA THR A 95 -6.79 -8.14 -16.47
C THR A 95 -5.96 -6.87 -16.27
N THR A 96 -6.58 -5.76 -15.87
CA THR A 96 -5.90 -4.48 -15.66
C THR A 96 -4.78 -4.57 -14.63
N VAL A 97 -5.04 -5.13 -13.43
CA VAL A 97 -3.99 -5.24 -12.40
C VAL A 97 -2.82 -6.13 -12.84
N ASN A 98 -3.08 -7.14 -13.69
CA ASN A 98 -2.03 -7.99 -14.24
C ASN A 98 -1.27 -7.31 -15.37
N GLN A 99 -1.91 -6.50 -16.20
CA GLN A 99 -1.22 -5.68 -17.20
C GLN A 99 -0.22 -4.72 -16.52
N ASP A 100 -0.61 -4.10 -15.40
CA ASP A 100 0.28 -3.26 -14.61
C ASP A 100 1.46 -4.04 -14.03
N LYS A 101 1.21 -5.25 -13.47
CA LYS A 101 2.27 -6.16 -13.01
C LYS A 101 3.25 -6.53 -14.13
N TRP A 102 2.75 -6.97 -15.28
CA TRP A 102 3.60 -7.37 -16.40
C TRP A 102 4.38 -6.19 -16.97
N GLN A 103 3.79 -5.00 -17.02
CA GLN A 103 4.48 -3.77 -17.42
C GLN A 103 5.69 -3.49 -16.50
N VAL A 104 5.55 -3.71 -15.21
CA VAL A 104 6.65 -3.57 -14.23
C VAL A 104 7.71 -4.65 -14.42
N GLU A 105 7.31 -5.92 -14.43
CA GLU A 105 8.23 -7.06 -14.46
C GLU A 105 9.04 -7.11 -15.76
N ILE A 106 8.40 -6.86 -16.91
CA ILE A 106 9.09 -6.79 -18.21
C ILE A 106 10.06 -5.59 -18.24
N ALA A 107 9.68 -4.44 -17.67
CA ALA A 107 10.56 -3.28 -17.62
C ALA A 107 11.79 -3.52 -16.74
N ASN A 108 11.65 -4.25 -15.63
CA ASN A 108 12.77 -4.65 -14.78
C ASN A 108 13.63 -5.75 -15.41
N LEU A 109 13.03 -6.64 -16.20
CA LEU A 109 13.73 -7.71 -16.90
C LEU A 109 14.55 -7.20 -18.10
N THR A 110 14.00 -6.25 -18.86
CA THR A 110 14.58 -5.77 -20.13
C THR A 110 15.27 -4.42 -20.01
N GLY A 111 15.00 -3.68 -18.93
CA GLY A 111 15.41 -2.28 -18.80
C GLY A 111 14.59 -1.29 -19.62
N GLN A 112 13.58 -1.77 -20.38
CA GLN A 112 12.83 -0.97 -21.36
C GLN A 112 11.34 -0.90 -21.02
N THR A 113 10.78 0.30 -21.05
CA THR A 113 9.34 0.53 -20.81
C THR A 113 8.47 0.26 -22.03
N ASN A 114 9.06 0.13 -23.23
CA ASN A 114 8.36 -0.03 -24.51
C ASN A 114 8.80 -1.29 -25.27
N HIS A 115 9.27 -2.32 -24.56
CA HIS A 115 9.64 -3.61 -25.15
C HIS A 115 8.43 -4.31 -25.84
N PRO A 116 8.61 -5.01 -26.98
CA PRO A 116 7.53 -5.73 -27.67
C PRO A 116 6.76 -6.75 -26.80
N TRP A 117 7.42 -7.31 -25.79
CA TRP A 117 6.81 -8.21 -24.80
C TRP A 117 5.64 -7.57 -24.04
N HIS A 118 5.62 -6.23 -23.86
CA HIS A 118 4.48 -5.55 -23.21
C HIS A 118 3.21 -5.70 -24.03
N GLN A 119 3.28 -5.43 -25.33
CA GLN A 119 2.13 -5.56 -26.22
C GLN A 119 1.68 -7.02 -26.34
N TYR A 120 2.64 -7.95 -26.44
CA TYR A 120 2.35 -9.38 -26.45
C TYR A 120 1.62 -9.82 -25.17
N ALA A 121 2.17 -9.52 -24.00
CA ALA A 121 1.57 -9.87 -22.71
C ALA A 121 0.17 -9.27 -22.56
N ASN A 122 -0.02 -7.99 -22.88
CA ASN A 122 -1.32 -7.32 -22.76
C ASN A 122 -2.40 -7.94 -23.65
N SER A 123 -2.06 -8.24 -24.91
CA SER A 123 -2.99 -8.90 -25.84
C SER A 123 -3.33 -10.33 -25.42
N CYS A 124 -2.32 -11.07 -24.93
CA CYS A 124 -2.51 -12.44 -24.47
C CYS A 124 -3.29 -12.53 -23.16
N LEU A 125 -3.07 -11.63 -22.21
CA LEU A 125 -3.86 -11.54 -20.97
C LEU A 125 -5.33 -11.34 -21.28
N ALA A 126 -5.67 -10.36 -22.13
CA ALA A 126 -7.06 -10.11 -22.52
C ALA A 126 -7.72 -11.34 -23.17
N LYS A 127 -6.98 -12.06 -24.03
CA LYS A 127 -7.49 -13.30 -24.65
C LYS A 127 -7.68 -14.41 -23.62
N GLN A 128 -6.72 -14.61 -22.72
CA GLN A 128 -6.76 -15.66 -21.71
C GLN A 128 -7.86 -15.40 -20.67
N THR A 129 -8.00 -14.17 -20.17
CA THR A 129 -9.06 -13.84 -19.21
C THR A 129 -10.45 -13.95 -19.82
N GLN A 130 -10.62 -13.64 -21.10
CA GLN A 130 -11.90 -13.86 -21.79
C GLN A 130 -12.31 -15.35 -21.83
N GLN A 131 -11.34 -16.28 -21.93
CA GLN A 131 -11.61 -17.72 -21.89
C GLN A 131 -12.09 -18.18 -20.50
N LEU A 132 -11.77 -17.42 -19.44
CA LEU A 132 -12.19 -17.71 -18.07
C LEU A 132 -13.64 -17.32 -17.78
N LEU A 133 -14.32 -16.59 -18.68
CA LEU A 133 -15.70 -16.13 -18.46
C LEU A 133 -16.69 -17.27 -18.20
N ASN A 134 -16.45 -18.48 -18.73
CA ASN A 134 -17.33 -19.63 -18.51
C ASN A 134 -16.72 -20.67 -17.56
N ASN A 135 -15.58 -20.36 -16.93
CA ASN A 135 -14.90 -21.29 -16.04
C ASN A 135 -15.53 -21.29 -14.64
N GLN A 136 -16.62 -22.05 -14.47
CA GLN A 136 -17.35 -22.16 -13.20
C GLN A 136 -16.48 -22.71 -12.06
N HIS A 137 -15.52 -23.59 -12.38
CA HIS A 137 -14.61 -24.17 -11.39
C HIS A 137 -13.71 -23.08 -10.77
N LEU A 138 -13.11 -22.22 -11.60
CA LEU A 138 -12.29 -21.10 -11.13
C LEU A 138 -13.09 -20.19 -10.17
N PHE A 139 -14.30 -19.77 -10.55
CA PHE A 139 -15.10 -18.89 -9.70
C PHE A 139 -15.56 -19.58 -8.42
N THR A 140 -15.78 -20.90 -8.43
CA THR A 140 -16.06 -21.68 -7.22
C THR A 140 -14.84 -21.68 -6.28
N GLN A 141 -13.65 -21.91 -6.82
CA GLN A 141 -12.40 -21.87 -6.05
C GLN A 141 -12.14 -20.47 -5.48
N LEU A 142 -12.30 -19.41 -6.26
CA LEU A 142 -12.11 -18.03 -5.81
C LEU A 142 -13.05 -17.65 -4.67
N LYS A 143 -14.30 -18.12 -4.69
CA LYS A 143 -15.28 -17.87 -3.62
C LYS A 143 -14.91 -18.57 -2.30
N GLN A 144 -14.14 -19.65 -2.36
CA GLN A 144 -13.69 -20.43 -1.21
C GLN A 144 -12.26 -20.08 -0.77
N MET A 145 -11.52 -19.36 -1.60
CA MET A 145 -10.13 -18.98 -1.35
C MET A 145 -10.07 -18.00 -0.17
N ALA A 146 -9.30 -18.37 0.85
CA ALA A 146 -9.00 -17.47 1.95
C ALA A 146 -8.21 -16.25 1.43
N PRO A 147 -8.43 -15.05 2.00
CA PRO A 147 -7.59 -13.90 1.69
C PRO A 147 -6.11 -14.22 1.89
N PRO A 148 -5.22 -13.73 1.01
CA PRO A 148 -3.79 -13.86 1.21
C PRO A 148 -3.36 -13.41 2.61
N ASN A 149 -2.54 -14.22 3.25
CA ASN A 149 -2.12 -14.04 4.63
C ASN A 149 -0.67 -13.52 4.70
N GLU A 150 -0.43 -12.51 5.53
CA GLU A 150 0.90 -11.92 5.81
C GLU A 150 1.45 -12.40 7.16
N TYR A 151 0.78 -13.36 7.80
CA TYR A 151 1.17 -13.99 9.06
C TYR A 151 1.61 -15.42 8.82
N GLN A 152 2.75 -15.77 9.40
CA GLN A 152 3.35 -17.10 9.35
C GLN A 152 2.80 -17.97 10.49
N GLN A 153 1.85 -18.84 10.16
CA GLN A 153 1.22 -19.74 11.14
C GLN A 153 2.24 -20.64 11.86
N TRP A 154 3.27 -21.13 11.17
CA TRP A 154 4.32 -21.94 11.79
C TRP A 154 5.07 -21.18 12.89
N ALA A 155 5.27 -19.87 12.71
CA ALA A 155 5.95 -19.01 13.68
C ALA A 155 5.07 -18.79 14.91
N GLN A 156 3.75 -18.65 14.73
CA GLN A 156 2.80 -18.57 15.84
C GLN A 156 2.78 -19.87 16.67
N VAL A 157 2.82 -21.03 16.00
CA VAL A 157 2.88 -22.34 16.67
C VAL A 157 4.21 -22.51 17.42
N ALA A 158 5.34 -22.28 16.74
CA ALA A 158 6.67 -22.46 17.35
C ALA A 158 6.96 -21.42 18.44
N GLY A 159 6.45 -20.20 18.29
CA GLY A 159 6.58 -19.11 19.24
C GLY A 159 5.61 -19.16 20.41
N ILE A 160 4.79 -20.21 20.53
CA ILE A 160 3.79 -20.40 21.59
C ILE A 160 2.92 -19.14 21.73
N TYR A 161 2.45 -18.65 20.57
CA TYR A 161 1.75 -17.39 20.41
C TYR A 161 0.63 -17.14 21.43
N PRO A 162 -0.22 -18.13 21.78
CA PRO A 162 -1.27 -17.94 22.79
C PRO A 162 -0.76 -17.41 24.13
N ILE A 163 0.49 -17.71 24.48
CA ILE A 163 1.14 -17.24 25.71
C ILE A 163 1.98 -15.98 25.43
N THR A 164 2.78 -15.97 24.37
CA THR A 164 3.75 -14.88 24.12
C THR A 164 3.09 -13.57 23.72
N GLN A 165 1.87 -13.59 23.15
CA GLN A 165 1.09 -12.38 22.83
C GLN A 165 0.87 -11.46 24.06
N TYR A 166 0.77 -12.02 25.27
CA TYR A 166 0.53 -11.24 26.48
C TYR A 166 1.70 -10.32 26.86
N PHE A 167 2.92 -10.65 26.43
CA PHE A 167 4.09 -9.78 26.62
C PHE A 167 4.06 -8.53 25.72
N LEU A 168 3.25 -8.54 24.65
CA LEU A 168 3.13 -7.42 23.71
C LEU A 168 2.14 -6.36 24.21
N VAL A 169 1.13 -6.79 24.98
CA VAL A 169 0.02 -5.94 25.44
C VAL A 169 0.49 -4.67 26.17
N PRO A 170 1.44 -4.71 27.12
CA PRO A 170 1.88 -3.50 27.81
C PRO A 170 2.51 -2.45 26.88
N GLY A 171 3.33 -2.90 25.91
CA GLY A 171 3.96 -2.00 24.94
C GLY A 171 2.95 -1.33 24.02
N ILE A 172 1.96 -2.10 23.55
CA ILE A 172 0.85 -1.59 22.74
C ILE A 172 0.05 -0.55 23.52
N LYS A 173 -0.33 -0.85 24.77
CA LYS A 173 -1.10 0.09 25.62
C LYS A 173 -0.33 1.38 25.87
N LYS A 174 0.97 1.28 26.21
CA LYS A 174 1.82 2.45 26.42
C LYS A 174 1.92 3.31 25.17
N TRP A 175 2.11 2.69 23.99
CA TRP A 175 2.12 3.41 22.73
C TRP A 175 0.77 4.12 22.46
N HIS A 176 -0.37 3.45 22.70
CA HIS A 176 -1.69 4.08 22.57
C HIS A 176 -1.83 5.30 23.49
N GLU A 177 -1.43 5.17 24.76
CA GLU A 177 -1.44 6.27 25.73
C GLU A 177 -0.57 7.44 25.26
N ASP A 178 0.62 7.16 24.74
CA ASP A 178 1.55 8.18 24.23
C ASP A 178 0.97 8.93 23.04
N VAL A 179 0.40 8.22 22.06
CA VAL A 179 -0.23 8.88 20.91
C VAL A 179 -1.43 9.72 21.39
N HIS A 180 -2.31 9.18 22.25
CA HIS A 180 -3.44 9.95 22.78
C HIS A 180 -3.02 11.22 23.54
N GLN A 181 -1.92 11.16 24.28
CA GLN A 181 -1.40 12.31 25.02
C GLN A 181 -0.76 13.35 24.11
N GLN A 182 -0.01 12.92 23.07
CA GLN A 182 0.78 13.81 22.21
C GLN A 182 0.00 14.33 21.00
N PHE A 183 -1.05 13.64 20.57
CA PHE A 183 -1.76 13.98 19.33
C PHE A 183 -2.37 15.39 19.39
N ASN A 184 -2.09 16.19 18.37
CA ASN A 184 -2.44 17.62 18.25
C ASN A 184 -1.99 18.50 19.42
N GLN A 185 -1.09 18.03 20.29
CA GLN A 185 -0.40 18.93 21.23
C GLN A 185 0.55 19.86 20.46
N PRO A 186 0.83 21.07 21.00
CA PRO A 186 1.79 21.97 20.37
C PRO A 186 3.14 21.28 20.19
N LEU A 187 3.54 21.07 18.92
CA LEU A 187 4.85 20.52 18.62
C LEU A 187 5.92 21.56 18.93
N THR A 188 6.90 21.17 19.75
CA THR A 188 8.05 22.01 20.08
C THR A 188 9.10 21.92 18.98
N GLY A 189 9.63 23.05 18.53
CA GLY A 189 10.72 23.11 17.57
C GLY A 189 10.30 23.60 16.19
N THR A 190 11.23 23.51 15.24
CA THR A 190 11.08 24.07 13.90
C THR A 190 10.43 23.07 12.96
N MET A 191 9.28 23.44 12.38
CA MET A 191 8.54 22.63 11.40
C MET A 191 8.81 23.12 9.98
N GLN A 192 9.30 22.23 9.11
CA GLN A 192 9.35 22.47 7.67
C GLN A 192 8.13 21.87 7.00
N VAL A 193 7.45 22.67 6.16
CA VAL A 193 6.28 22.21 5.42
C VAL A 193 6.67 21.81 4.01
N TYR A 194 6.32 20.60 3.59
CA TYR A 194 6.45 20.12 2.23
C TYR A 194 5.07 20.02 1.58
N SER A 195 4.88 20.75 0.49
CA SER A 195 3.60 20.80 -0.25
C SER A 195 3.77 20.27 -1.68
N PRO A 196 2.72 19.83 -2.37
CA PRO A 196 2.82 19.47 -3.78
C PRO A 196 3.42 20.63 -4.60
N ALA A 197 4.35 20.35 -5.52
CA ALA A 197 4.99 21.38 -6.36
C ALA A 197 3.98 22.18 -7.19
N THR A 198 2.84 21.58 -7.51
CA THR A 198 1.71 22.22 -8.18
C THR A 198 0.96 23.23 -7.31
N SER A 199 1.17 23.21 -5.98
CA SER A 199 0.59 24.17 -5.03
C SER A 199 1.36 25.51 -5.00
N PHE A 200 2.53 25.59 -5.66
CA PHE A 200 3.33 26.80 -5.77
C PHE A 200 3.34 27.34 -7.21
N THR A 201 2.37 28.17 -7.55
CA THR A 201 2.66 29.26 -8.50
C THR A 201 3.31 30.38 -7.69
N GLY A 202 4.62 30.28 -7.49
CA GLY A 202 5.44 31.41 -7.06
C GLY A 202 5.41 32.48 -8.15
N ALA A 203 4.38 33.32 -8.15
CA ALA A 203 4.33 34.53 -8.95
C ALA A 203 4.33 35.72 -8.00
N LEU A 204 5.43 36.47 -8.02
CA LEU A 204 5.38 37.92 -7.83
C LEU A 204 4.19 38.50 -8.64
N PRO A 205 3.56 39.61 -8.21
CA PRO A 205 2.20 39.99 -8.64
C PRO A 205 1.92 40.23 -10.13
N ASN A 206 2.86 40.04 -11.06
CA ASN A 206 2.78 40.55 -12.44
C ASN A 206 3.01 39.55 -13.58
N GLN A 207 2.66 38.27 -13.42
CA GLN A 207 2.59 37.34 -14.56
C GLN A 207 1.33 36.45 -14.45
N ARG A 208 0.18 37.01 -14.83
CA ARG A 208 -1.07 36.26 -15.06
C ARG A 208 -0.97 35.54 -16.41
N ASN A 209 -0.34 34.37 -16.44
CA ASN A 209 -0.69 33.32 -17.39
C ASN A 209 -1.07 32.07 -16.58
N LYS A 210 -2.29 32.16 -16.03
CA LYS A 210 -2.91 31.18 -15.14
C LYS A 210 -3.29 29.92 -15.92
N LYS A 211 -2.44 28.90 -15.93
CA LYS A 211 -2.96 27.52 -15.82
C LYS A 211 -3.27 27.29 -14.35
N THR A 212 -4.36 27.88 -13.87
CA THR A 212 -4.91 27.62 -12.53
C THR A 212 -5.22 26.13 -12.43
N HIS A 213 -4.53 25.42 -11.53
CA HIS A 213 -4.96 24.10 -11.10
C HIS A 213 -6.43 24.21 -10.68
N GLN A 214 -7.28 23.38 -11.29
CA GLN A 214 -8.71 23.37 -11.01
C GLN A 214 -8.90 22.73 -9.64
N THR A 215 -9.07 23.55 -8.59
CA THR A 215 -9.59 23.08 -7.31
C THR A 215 -10.91 22.36 -7.57
N ILE A 216 -10.97 21.07 -7.27
CA ILE A 216 -12.18 20.28 -7.50
C ILE A 216 -13.26 20.74 -6.52
N LEU A 217 -14.39 21.15 -7.06
CA LEU A 217 -15.56 21.45 -6.25
C LEU A 217 -16.14 20.14 -5.68
N PRO A 218 -16.52 20.09 -4.38
CA PRO A 218 -17.09 18.88 -3.78
C PRO A 218 -18.28 18.31 -4.58
N LYS A 219 -19.13 19.19 -5.13
CA LYS A 219 -20.25 18.79 -6.00
C LYS A 219 -19.81 18.05 -7.27
N GLN A 220 -18.70 18.45 -7.87
CA GLN A 220 -18.15 17.81 -9.07
C GLN A 220 -17.62 16.41 -8.74
N LEU A 221 -16.88 16.26 -7.63
CA LEU A 221 -16.38 14.96 -7.19
C LEU A 221 -17.53 14.00 -6.87
N LYS A 222 -18.57 14.47 -6.15
CA LYS A 222 -19.79 13.71 -5.91
C LYS A 222 -20.40 13.18 -7.20
N GLN A 223 -20.53 14.02 -8.22
CA GLN A 223 -21.10 13.62 -9.51
C GLN A 223 -20.25 12.55 -10.19
N TRP A 224 -18.92 12.69 -10.17
CA TRP A 224 -18.01 11.70 -10.74
C TRP A 224 -18.11 10.34 -10.05
N LEU A 225 -18.02 10.31 -8.71
CA LEU A 225 -18.11 9.06 -7.94
C LEU A 225 -19.48 8.40 -8.07
N THR A 226 -20.56 9.18 -8.05
CA THR A 226 -21.92 8.67 -8.24
C THR A 226 -22.09 8.08 -9.64
N LYS A 227 -21.60 8.77 -10.68
CA LYS A 227 -21.68 8.28 -12.06
C LYS A 227 -20.87 7.00 -12.24
N ALA A 228 -19.63 6.97 -11.77
CA ALA A 228 -18.75 5.80 -11.84
C ALA A 228 -19.40 4.58 -11.17
N SER A 229 -19.84 4.74 -9.93
CA SER A 229 -20.46 3.65 -9.15
C SER A 229 -21.75 3.13 -9.79
N LYS A 230 -22.55 4.00 -10.42
CA LYS A 230 -23.80 3.57 -11.10
C LYS A 230 -23.54 2.84 -12.42
N GLN A 231 -22.49 3.22 -13.14
CA GLN A 231 -22.19 2.68 -14.46
C GLN A 231 -21.35 1.40 -14.41
N HIS A 232 -20.56 1.23 -13.36
CA HIS A 232 -19.71 0.06 -13.21
C HIS A 232 -20.54 -1.17 -12.76
N PRO A 233 -20.49 -2.32 -13.45
CA PRO A 233 -21.30 -3.50 -13.07
C PRO A 233 -21.02 -4.06 -11.67
N LEU A 234 -19.81 -3.82 -11.15
CA LEU A 234 -19.40 -4.14 -9.77
C LEU A 234 -19.61 -2.97 -8.78
N THR A 235 -20.27 -1.90 -9.21
CA THR A 235 -20.54 -0.70 -8.40
C THR A 235 -19.30 0.01 -7.86
N LEU A 236 -18.17 -0.07 -8.58
CA LEU A 236 -16.92 0.55 -8.17
C LEU A 236 -16.91 2.05 -8.47
N PRO A 237 -16.44 2.91 -7.54
CA PRO A 237 -16.23 4.33 -7.79
C PRO A 237 -14.93 4.57 -8.59
N GLN A 238 -14.73 3.83 -9.67
CA GLN A 238 -13.53 3.89 -10.49
C GLN A 238 -13.57 5.09 -11.44
N LEU A 239 -12.62 6.01 -11.24
CA LEU A 239 -12.51 7.22 -12.05
C LEU A 239 -11.52 6.99 -13.20
N PRO A 240 -11.76 7.58 -14.39
CA PRO A 240 -10.74 7.68 -15.43
C PRO A 240 -9.44 8.29 -14.91
N THR A 241 -8.29 7.88 -15.44
CA THR A 241 -6.94 8.26 -14.95
C THR A 241 -6.79 9.77 -14.72
N ILE A 242 -7.24 10.61 -15.67
CA ILE A 242 -7.12 12.07 -15.54
C ILE A 242 -7.95 12.60 -14.36
N GLN A 243 -9.17 12.11 -14.16
CA GLN A 243 -10.01 12.52 -13.03
C GLN A 243 -9.41 12.04 -11.71
N LEU A 244 -8.90 10.81 -11.68
CA LEU A 244 -8.26 10.26 -10.49
C LEU A 244 -7.00 11.05 -10.10
N GLU A 245 -6.17 11.42 -11.07
CA GLU A 245 -4.98 12.27 -10.86
C GLU A 245 -5.36 13.65 -10.31
N GLN A 246 -6.43 14.26 -10.83
CA GLN A 246 -6.92 15.54 -10.33
C GLN A 246 -7.36 15.45 -8.86
N VAL A 247 -8.06 14.37 -8.50
CA VAL A 247 -8.49 14.12 -7.11
C VAL A 247 -7.28 13.86 -6.22
N ALA A 248 -6.33 13.05 -6.67
CA ALA A 248 -5.10 12.77 -5.95
C ALA A 248 -4.25 14.02 -5.70
N GLN A 249 -4.16 14.92 -6.67
CA GLN A 249 -3.48 16.22 -6.51
C GLN A 249 -4.22 17.14 -5.53
N SER A 250 -5.56 17.17 -5.59
CA SER A 250 -6.38 18.04 -4.73
C SER A 250 -6.34 17.64 -3.25
N LEU A 251 -6.18 16.34 -2.98
CA LEU A 251 -6.14 15.77 -1.63
C LEU A 251 -4.71 15.45 -1.14
N ALA A 252 -3.69 15.80 -1.93
CA ALA A 252 -2.31 15.54 -1.60
C ALA A 252 -1.91 16.28 -0.30
N PRO A 253 -1.35 15.59 0.71
CA PRO A 253 -1.14 16.18 2.02
C PRO A 253 -0.02 17.23 2.02
N HIS A 254 -0.17 18.26 2.84
CA HIS A 254 0.94 19.11 3.25
C HIS A 254 1.63 18.45 4.44
N TRP A 255 2.91 18.11 4.32
CA TRP A 255 3.65 17.47 5.41
C TRP A 255 4.36 18.53 6.24
N ALA A 256 3.94 18.74 7.48
CA ALA A 256 4.66 19.55 8.45
C ALA A 256 5.59 18.63 9.24
N ILE A 257 6.89 18.67 8.96
CA ILE A 257 7.87 17.72 9.51
C ILE A 257 8.78 18.48 10.47
N GLN A 258 8.84 18.02 11.72
CA GLN A 258 9.78 18.54 12.72
C GLN A 258 11.21 18.23 12.28
N GLN A 259 12.11 19.20 12.39
CA GLN A 259 13.50 19.03 11.94
C GLN A 259 14.48 19.07 13.11
N GLN A 260 15.22 17.98 13.31
CA GLN A 260 16.38 17.88 14.20
C GLN A 260 17.62 17.33 13.49
N GLY A 261 17.46 16.65 12.35
CA GLY A 261 18.58 16.13 11.59
C GLY A 261 18.27 15.86 10.12
N ARG A 262 19.28 15.35 9.38
CA ARG A 262 19.12 15.02 7.96
C ARG A 262 18.14 13.87 7.72
N PHE A 263 17.90 13.05 8.74
CA PHE A 263 16.94 11.94 8.68
C PHE A 263 15.49 12.42 8.57
N ASP A 264 15.19 13.66 9.00
CA ASP A 264 13.86 14.26 8.86
C ASP A 264 13.60 14.87 7.47
N LEU A 265 14.57 14.83 6.56
CA LEU A 265 14.43 15.35 5.21
C LEU A 265 13.76 14.30 4.31
N PRO A 266 12.54 14.54 3.82
CA PRO A 266 11.89 13.63 2.90
C PRO A 266 12.63 13.61 1.57
N GLY A 267 12.70 12.43 0.94
CA GLY A 267 13.49 12.26 -0.27
C GLY A 267 12.91 11.27 -1.27
N THR A 268 13.75 10.91 -2.24
CA THR A 268 13.42 9.97 -3.31
C THR A 268 14.27 8.71 -3.16
N PRO A 269 13.70 7.50 -3.20
CA PRO A 269 14.46 6.26 -3.26
C PRO A 269 15.37 6.22 -4.49
N VAL A 270 16.66 5.97 -4.27
CA VAL A 270 17.69 5.82 -5.31
C VAL A 270 18.52 4.58 -5.03
N TRP A 271 19.00 3.93 -6.10
CA TRP A 271 19.91 2.81 -5.99
C TRP A 271 21.35 3.31 -6.05
N GLN A 272 22.11 3.10 -4.97
CA GLN A 272 23.51 3.53 -4.88
C GLN A 272 24.30 2.51 -4.08
N ASN A 273 25.53 2.19 -4.51
CA ASN A 273 26.42 1.25 -3.80
C ASN A 273 25.75 -0.11 -3.49
N ASN A 274 24.97 -0.62 -4.44
CA ASN A 274 24.26 -1.89 -4.32
C ASN A 274 23.22 -1.96 -3.17
N GLN A 275 22.69 -0.81 -2.76
CA GLN A 275 21.64 -0.69 -1.75
C GLN A 275 20.67 0.45 -2.07
N TRP A 276 19.49 0.42 -1.44
CA TRP A 276 18.53 1.51 -1.50
C TRP A 276 18.92 2.62 -0.51
N TYR A 277 18.75 3.86 -0.95
CA TYR A 277 18.97 5.05 -0.13
C TYR A 277 17.92 6.10 -0.46
N ILE A 278 17.54 6.93 0.51
CA ILE A 278 16.61 8.05 0.28
C ILE A 278 17.41 9.33 0.05
N SER A 279 17.42 9.80 -1.18
CA SER A 279 18.11 11.04 -1.55
C SER A 279 17.26 12.27 -1.19
N PRO A 280 17.73 13.17 -0.30
CA PRO A 280 17.01 14.39 0.05
C PRO A 280 17.12 15.48 -1.03
N ALA A 281 17.84 15.22 -2.14
CA ALA A 281 18.01 16.19 -3.22
C ALA A 281 16.67 16.62 -3.84
N LYS A 282 15.66 15.74 -3.79
CA LYS A 282 14.30 16.02 -4.25
C LYS A 282 13.29 15.26 -3.41
N ALA A 283 12.45 15.99 -2.68
CA ALA A 283 11.32 15.39 -1.99
C ALA A 283 10.32 14.84 -3.02
N THR A 284 9.93 13.57 -2.86
CA THR A 284 8.92 12.93 -3.69
C THR A 284 7.93 12.20 -2.80
N VAL A 285 6.64 12.47 -2.99
CA VAL A 285 5.55 11.71 -2.41
C VAL A 285 4.96 10.83 -3.50
N TYR A 286 4.79 9.55 -3.19
CA TYR A 286 4.18 8.61 -4.10
C TYR A 286 2.71 8.43 -3.74
N TRP A 287 1.84 8.09 -4.71
CA TRP A 287 0.43 7.87 -4.41
C TRP A 287 -0.21 6.74 -5.22
N ARG A 288 -1.25 6.12 -4.67
CA ARG A 288 -2.10 5.16 -5.41
C ARG A 288 -3.53 5.11 -4.89
N PRO A 289 -4.51 4.78 -5.76
CA PRO A 289 -5.87 4.48 -5.32
C PRO A 289 -5.95 3.12 -4.61
N SER A 290 -6.87 2.99 -3.66
CA SER A 290 -7.39 1.71 -3.18
C SER A 290 -8.90 1.81 -2.95
N TYR A 291 -9.52 0.70 -2.58
CA TYR A 291 -10.94 0.64 -2.32
C TYR A 291 -11.21 -0.06 -1.00
N ALA A 292 -12.16 0.49 -0.24
CA ALA A 292 -12.74 -0.15 0.93
C ALA A 292 -14.21 -0.47 0.67
N THR A 293 -14.76 -1.36 1.48
CA THR A 293 -16.17 -1.72 1.51
C THR A 293 -16.77 -1.25 2.83
N LEU A 294 -17.95 -0.63 2.76
CA LEU A 294 -18.70 -0.17 3.91
C LEU A 294 -20.20 -0.31 3.63
N GLN A 295 -20.88 -1.21 4.35
CA GLN A 295 -22.33 -1.44 4.23
C GLN A 295 -22.78 -1.70 2.79
N GLY A 296 -22.02 -2.54 2.07
CA GLY A 296 -22.30 -2.89 0.67
C GLY A 296 -21.97 -1.80 -0.36
N ARG A 297 -21.32 -0.70 0.06
CA ARG A 297 -20.80 0.35 -0.84
C ARG A 297 -19.29 0.23 -0.96
N HIS A 298 -18.75 0.53 -2.13
CA HIS A 298 -17.31 0.67 -2.33
C HIS A 298 -16.89 2.14 -2.22
N LEU A 299 -15.85 2.41 -1.44
CA LEU A 299 -15.32 3.74 -1.15
C LEU A 299 -13.96 3.93 -1.80
N LEU A 300 -13.74 5.07 -2.44
CA LEU A 300 -12.43 5.42 -3.00
C LEU A 300 -11.49 5.86 -1.88
N GLN A 301 -10.28 5.30 -1.87
CA GLN A 301 -9.20 5.69 -0.98
C GLN A 301 -8.00 6.18 -1.77
N LEU A 302 -7.30 7.19 -1.23
CA LEU A 302 -6.04 7.70 -1.78
C LEU A 302 -4.94 7.52 -0.74
N ASN A 303 -3.89 6.82 -1.12
CA ASN A 303 -2.75 6.50 -0.26
C ASN A 303 -1.55 7.33 -0.71
N TYR A 304 -0.87 8.00 0.21
CA TYR A 304 0.30 8.85 -0.04
C TYR A 304 1.48 8.35 0.79
N PHE A 305 2.63 8.15 0.13
CA PHE A 305 3.83 7.54 0.72
C PHE A 305 4.94 8.56 0.70
N ILE A 306 5.52 8.85 1.86
CA ILE A 306 6.69 9.70 2.04
C ILE A 306 7.82 8.88 2.68
N TRP A 307 9.06 9.13 2.28
CA TRP A 307 10.22 8.33 2.67
C TRP A 307 11.32 9.20 3.28
N PHE A 308 12.00 8.65 4.27
CA PHE A 308 13.08 9.25 5.06
C PHE A 308 14.32 8.35 5.04
N SER A 309 15.51 8.91 5.25
CA SER A 309 16.75 8.13 5.09
C SER A 309 16.93 7.03 6.13
N GLU A 310 16.42 7.22 7.34
CA GLU A 310 16.57 6.29 8.46
C GLU A 310 15.65 6.70 9.62
N ARG A 311 15.41 5.76 10.54
CA ARG A 311 15.03 6.08 11.92
C ARG A 311 16.30 5.92 12.75
N PRO A 312 16.98 7.02 13.17
CA PRO A 312 18.22 6.90 13.92
C PRO A 312 17.97 6.27 15.29
N ALA A 313 19.01 5.66 15.86
CA ALA A 313 18.93 5.07 17.18
C ALA A 313 18.92 6.17 18.25
N ASN A 314 17.90 6.19 19.12
CA ASN A 314 17.87 7.08 20.27
C ASN A 314 18.87 6.66 21.37
N HIS A 315 19.20 5.36 21.42
CA HIS A 315 20.19 4.79 22.33
C HIS A 315 20.75 3.49 21.74
N TRP A 316 21.83 2.97 22.34
CA TRP A 316 22.60 1.83 21.82
C TRP A 316 21.82 0.51 21.67
N PHE A 317 20.68 0.35 22.37
CA PHE A 317 19.79 -0.81 22.25
C PHE A 317 18.43 -0.51 21.58
N ASP A 318 18.37 0.47 20.69
CA ASP A 318 17.11 0.83 20.02
C ASP A 318 16.77 -0.20 18.92
N ILE A 319 15.87 -1.13 19.24
CA ILE A 319 15.48 -2.22 18.35
C ILE A 319 14.64 -1.77 17.14
N LEU A 320 14.18 -0.53 17.15
CA LEU A 320 13.32 0.06 16.11
C LEU A 320 14.15 0.88 15.10
N ALA A 321 15.45 1.10 15.36
CA ALA A 321 16.33 1.92 14.52
C ALA A 321 16.81 1.23 13.24
N GLY A 322 17.37 2.02 12.31
CA GLY A 322 18.05 1.55 11.08
C GLY A 322 17.65 2.30 9.79
N ASN A 323 18.00 1.72 8.64
CA ASN A 323 17.90 2.39 7.34
C ASN A 323 16.49 2.44 6.77
N ILE A 324 16.20 3.56 6.10
CA ILE A 324 14.95 3.91 5.44
C ILE A 324 13.75 3.84 6.39
N ASP A 325 13.04 4.94 6.49
CA ASP A 325 11.73 4.96 7.14
C ASP A 325 10.70 5.53 6.17
N GLY A 326 9.43 5.31 6.47
CA GLY A 326 8.37 5.79 5.61
C GLY A 326 7.04 5.85 6.31
N VAL A 327 6.24 6.82 5.89
CA VAL A 327 4.90 7.05 6.41
C VAL A 327 3.91 6.97 5.26
N ILE A 328 2.80 6.30 5.51
CA ILE A 328 1.67 6.23 4.60
C ILE A 328 0.54 7.02 5.23
N TRP A 329 0.02 7.99 4.49
CA TRP A 329 -1.17 8.75 4.81
C TRP A 329 -2.30 8.33 3.86
N ARG A 330 -3.45 7.96 4.41
CA ARG A 330 -4.61 7.53 3.62
C ARG A 330 -5.81 8.42 3.88
N VAL A 331 -6.46 8.81 2.79
CA VAL A 331 -7.75 9.51 2.78
C VAL A 331 -8.81 8.57 2.23
N THR A 332 -9.82 8.24 3.03
CA THR A 332 -11.00 7.51 2.57
C THR A 332 -12.14 8.49 2.31
N LEU A 333 -12.70 8.46 1.10
CA LEU A 333 -13.81 9.31 0.68
C LEU A 333 -15.14 8.56 0.79
N ASP A 334 -16.16 9.23 1.29
CA ASP A 334 -17.53 8.74 1.15
C ASP A 334 -18.01 8.87 -0.31
N THR A 335 -19.14 8.26 -0.61
CA THR A 335 -19.88 8.33 -1.87
C THR A 335 -20.22 9.75 -2.35
N ASP A 336 -20.22 10.74 -1.44
CA ASP A 336 -20.39 12.16 -1.78
C ASP A 336 -19.06 12.87 -2.07
N GLY A 337 -17.93 12.18 -2.00
CA GLY A 337 -16.59 12.74 -2.22
C GLY A 337 -16.01 13.49 -1.03
N THR A 338 -16.70 13.54 0.11
CA THR A 338 -16.15 14.14 1.34
C THR A 338 -15.23 13.15 2.06
N PRO A 339 -14.14 13.61 2.68
CA PRO A 339 -13.34 12.77 3.56
C PRO A 339 -14.19 12.20 4.71
N LEU A 340 -14.20 10.87 4.82
CA LEU A 340 -14.91 10.13 5.85
C LEU A 340 -13.96 9.75 6.99
N LEU A 341 -12.75 9.32 6.63
CA LEU A 341 -11.72 8.82 7.51
C LEU A 341 -10.34 9.22 6.97
N TYR A 342 -9.49 9.68 7.86
CA TYR A 342 -8.05 9.66 7.65
C TYR A 342 -7.43 8.52 8.45
N ASP A 343 -6.37 7.90 7.94
CA ASP A 343 -5.59 6.96 8.70
C ASP A 343 -4.14 6.93 8.24
N THR A 344 -3.25 6.46 9.09
CA THR A 344 -1.81 6.45 8.84
C THR A 344 -1.15 5.21 9.40
N ILE A 345 -0.12 4.74 8.70
CA ILE A 345 0.77 3.66 9.12
C ILE A 345 2.20 4.04 8.78
N HIS A 346 3.17 3.42 9.44
CA HIS A 346 4.51 3.33 8.88
C HIS A 346 4.53 2.35 7.71
N SER A 347 5.42 2.59 6.75
CA SER A 347 5.63 1.70 5.60
C SER A 347 6.10 0.30 5.99
N CYS A 348 6.47 0.06 7.25
CA CYS A 348 6.73 -1.28 7.78
C CYS A 348 5.48 -2.06 8.23
N GLY A 349 4.33 -1.39 8.34
CA GLY A 349 3.06 -1.93 8.85
C GLY A 349 2.73 -1.52 10.30
N CYS A 350 3.67 -0.92 11.02
CA CYS A 350 3.47 -0.53 12.41
C CYS A 350 2.66 0.77 12.55
N TYR A 351 2.20 1.02 13.79
CA TYR A 351 1.61 2.29 14.23
C TYR A 351 0.32 2.71 13.51
N HIS A 352 -0.53 1.74 13.15
CA HIS A 352 -1.79 2.05 12.46
C HIS A 352 -2.75 2.85 13.31
N THR A 353 -2.92 4.12 12.94
CA THR A 353 -3.74 5.11 13.65
C THR A 353 -4.90 5.55 12.77
N PHE A 354 -6.12 5.47 13.28
CA PHE A 354 -7.34 5.91 12.60
C PHE A 354 -7.85 7.23 13.16
N MET A 355 -8.31 8.11 12.28
CA MET A 355 -8.83 9.45 12.59
C MET A 355 -10.15 9.68 11.85
N PRO A 356 -11.31 9.25 12.39
CA PRO A 356 -12.60 9.55 11.79
C PRO A 356 -12.81 11.07 11.78
N VAL A 357 -13.17 11.63 10.61
CA VAL A 357 -13.35 13.08 10.42
C VAL A 357 -14.79 13.46 10.07
N SER A 358 -15.67 12.46 9.98
CA SER A 358 -17.10 12.64 9.79
C SER A 358 -17.86 12.03 10.97
N ASP A 359 -18.87 12.75 11.46
CA ASP A 359 -19.80 12.28 12.50
C ASP A 359 -20.61 11.05 12.05
N ARG A 360 -20.56 10.70 10.75
CA ARG A 360 -21.17 9.48 10.18
C ARG A 360 -20.41 8.20 10.53
N LEU A 361 -19.14 8.27 10.92
CA LEU A 361 -18.38 7.10 11.37
C LEU A 361 -18.25 7.08 12.89
N VAL A 362 -18.76 6.01 13.50
CA VAL A 362 -18.67 5.79 14.94
C VAL A 362 -17.86 4.52 15.19
N ALA A 363 -16.81 4.62 16.01
CA ALA A 363 -15.98 3.48 16.38
C ALA A 363 -16.81 2.40 17.08
N LYS A 364 -16.64 1.15 16.67
CA LYS A 364 -17.26 0.01 17.37
C LYS A 364 -16.54 -0.25 18.70
N PRO A 365 -17.24 -0.78 19.72
CA PRO A 365 -16.60 -1.16 20.97
C PRO A 365 -15.50 -2.20 20.75
N THR A 366 -14.36 -2.01 21.41
CA THR A 366 -13.18 -2.91 21.33
C THR A 366 -12.98 -3.73 22.61
N SER A 367 -13.99 -3.78 23.49
CA SER A 367 -13.95 -4.50 24.76
C SER A 367 -13.51 -5.96 24.59
N GLY A 368 -12.51 -6.38 25.36
CA GLY A 368 -11.98 -7.74 25.33
C GLY A 368 -10.92 -8.01 24.26
N GLN A 369 -10.61 -7.05 23.38
CA GLN A 369 -9.49 -7.17 22.46
C GLN A 369 -8.17 -6.90 23.19
N LEU A 370 -7.18 -7.78 22.99
CA LEU A 370 -5.84 -7.61 23.57
C LEU A 370 -5.04 -6.50 22.87
N GLU A 371 -5.26 -6.34 21.55
CA GLU A 371 -4.75 -5.23 20.75
C GLU A 371 -5.91 -4.55 20.03
N PRO A 372 -6.60 -3.59 20.68
CA PRO A 372 -7.60 -2.79 20.00
C PRO A 372 -6.94 -1.94 18.89
N PRO A 373 -7.67 -1.55 17.83
CA PRO A 373 -7.19 -0.52 16.91
C PRO A 373 -6.99 0.81 17.65
N LEU A 374 -5.94 1.56 17.30
CA LEU A 374 -5.75 2.92 17.79
C LEU A 374 -6.65 3.88 17.01
N ILE A 375 -7.64 4.47 17.69
CA ILE A 375 -8.58 5.41 17.10
C ILE A 375 -8.49 6.74 17.84
N ILE A 376 -8.02 7.76 17.15
CA ILE A 376 -7.97 9.14 17.63
C ILE A 376 -9.22 9.87 17.15
N GLN A 377 -10.13 10.16 18.06
CA GLN A 377 -11.30 10.98 17.75
C GLN A 377 -10.81 12.40 17.41
N ASN A 378 -11.17 12.92 16.24
CA ASN A 378 -10.69 14.23 15.80
C ASN A 378 -11.16 15.33 16.78
N PRO A 379 -10.24 16.14 17.34
CA PRO A 379 -10.59 17.29 18.18
C PRO A 379 -11.53 18.29 17.50
N ALA A 380 -11.56 18.37 16.16
CA ALA A 380 -12.50 19.23 15.43
C ALA A 380 -13.98 18.84 15.66
N ASN A 381 -14.25 17.60 16.07
CA ASN A 381 -15.59 17.16 16.49
C ASN A 381 -15.88 17.48 17.96
N THR A 382 -14.88 17.89 18.74
CA THR A 382 -14.96 18.18 20.18
C THR A 382 -14.69 19.65 20.54
N ILE A 383 -14.09 20.44 19.63
CA ILE A 383 -13.75 21.86 19.82
C ILE A 383 -14.51 22.72 18.78
N PRO A 384 -15.58 23.42 19.19
CA PRO A 384 -16.45 24.22 18.30
C PRO A 384 -15.72 25.26 17.44
N GLU A 385 -14.60 25.79 17.92
CA GLU A 385 -13.81 26.85 17.27
C GLU A 385 -13.05 26.36 16.01
N ILE A 386 -12.81 25.05 15.89
CA ILE A 386 -12.17 24.43 14.72
C ILE A 386 -13.22 24.03 13.66
N LYS A 387 -14.45 23.68 14.10
CA LYS A 387 -15.57 23.27 13.24
C LYS A 387 -15.92 24.32 12.17
N HIS A 388 -15.74 25.61 12.48
CA HIS A 388 -16.08 26.73 11.60
C HIS A 388 -14.97 27.16 10.61
N LYS A 389 -13.76 26.58 10.67
CA LYS A 389 -12.64 26.97 9.79
C LYS A 389 -12.36 26.01 8.64
N LEU A 390 -13.00 24.85 8.60
CA LEU A 390 -13.05 23.98 7.43
C LEU A 390 -14.23 24.42 6.55
N SER A 391 -14.01 25.38 5.66
CA SER A 391 -15.05 25.83 4.73
C SER A 391 -15.51 24.67 3.84
N PRO A 392 -16.82 24.32 3.80
CA PRO A 392 -17.35 23.23 2.97
C PRO A 392 -17.34 23.54 1.45
N ALA A 393 -16.81 24.69 1.03
CA ALA A 393 -16.83 25.12 -0.38
C ALA A 393 -15.79 24.41 -1.27
N THR A 394 -14.68 23.91 -0.71
CA THR A 394 -13.59 23.28 -1.47
C THR A 394 -13.01 22.07 -0.74
N LEU A 395 -12.59 21.04 -1.49
CA LEU A 395 -11.75 19.98 -0.95
C LEU A 395 -10.42 20.60 -0.51
N GLN A 396 -10.16 20.59 0.81
CA GLN A 396 -8.91 21.08 1.39
C GLN A 396 -7.99 19.89 1.68
N PRO A 397 -6.71 19.94 1.30
CA PRO A 397 -5.74 18.93 1.68
C PRO A 397 -5.47 18.97 3.19
N ALA A 398 -5.18 17.81 3.77
CA ALA A 398 -4.77 17.72 5.17
C ALA A 398 -3.35 18.27 5.35
N VAL A 399 -3.11 18.99 6.44
CA VAL A 399 -1.75 19.31 6.90
C VAL A 399 -1.41 18.28 7.98
N VAL A 400 -0.44 17.42 7.69
CA VAL A 400 -0.08 16.25 8.49
C VAL A 400 1.22 16.55 9.23
N ALA A 401 1.16 16.59 10.56
CA ALA A 401 2.29 16.83 11.43
C ALA A 401 3.05 15.53 11.71
N VAL A 402 4.36 15.53 11.46
CA VAL A 402 5.27 14.40 11.64
C VAL A 402 6.38 14.81 12.60
N ASN A 403 6.60 14.01 13.65
CA ASN A 403 7.70 14.28 14.57
C ASN A 403 9.05 13.88 13.99
N SER A 404 10.10 14.42 14.59
CA SER A 404 11.47 14.08 14.23
C SER A 404 11.84 12.71 14.78
N ILE A 405 12.81 12.05 14.15
CA ILE A 405 13.36 10.73 14.52
C ILE A 405 12.40 9.57 14.27
N ASP A 406 11.27 9.54 14.98
CA ASP A 406 10.31 8.43 14.92
C ASP A 406 9.35 8.53 13.73
N HIS A 407 9.25 9.69 13.08
CA HIS A 407 8.32 10.00 11.99
C HIS A 407 6.85 9.63 12.24
N TRP A 408 6.42 9.62 13.51
CA TRP A 408 5.03 9.47 13.89
C TRP A 408 4.20 10.65 13.44
N VAL A 409 3.00 10.36 12.94
CA VAL A 409 1.99 11.39 12.70
C VAL A 409 1.39 11.79 14.04
N LEU A 410 1.77 12.98 14.52
CA LEU A 410 1.33 13.52 15.80
C LEU A 410 0.21 14.55 15.66
N GLY A 411 -0.30 14.80 14.46
CA GLY A 411 -1.43 15.70 14.33
C GLY A 411 -1.90 15.98 12.91
N VAL A 412 -3.09 16.55 12.83
CA VAL A 412 -3.71 17.00 11.59
C VAL A 412 -4.35 18.37 11.84
N GLY A 413 -3.90 19.40 11.13
CA GLY A 413 -4.39 20.76 11.35
C GLY A 413 -3.33 21.83 11.14
N HIS A 414 -3.48 22.97 11.82
CA HIS A 414 -2.57 24.10 11.63
C HIS A 414 -1.42 24.03 12.63
N PHE A 415 -0.18 24.06 12.12
CA PHE A 415 1.05 24.03 12.91
C PHE A 415 1.90 25.26 12.60
N PRO A 416 2.72 25.76 13.54
CA PRO A 416 3.63 26.86 13.28
C PRO A 416 4.68 26.45 12.25
N VAL A 417 4.75 27.16 11.12
CA VAL A 417 5.62 26.83 9.98
C VAL A 417 6.80 27.79 9.92
N SER A 418 8.02 27.27 9.78
CA SER A 418 9.23 28.09 9.61
C SER A 418 9.68 28.23 8.16
N ALA A 419 9.48 27.19 7.35
CA ALA A 419 9.86 27.17 5.94
C ALA A 419 8.88 26.32 5.12
N MET A 420 8.69 26.71 3.86
CA MET A 420 7.87 25.96 2.91
C MET A 420 8.71 25.47 1.74
N HIS A 421 8.65 24.16 1.52
CA HIS A 421 9.29 23.41 0.45
C HIS A 421 8.23 22.75 -0.43
N THR A 422 8.66 22.29 -1.59
CA THR A 422 7.81 21.51 -2.49
C THR A 422 8.29 20.08 -2.65
N TYR A 423 7.36 19.18 -2.92
CA TYR A 423 7.63 17.80 -3.31
C TYR A 423 6.97 17.47 -4.65
N GLN A 424 7.51 16.46 -5.34
CA GLN A 424 6.87 15.89 -6.52
C GLN A 424 5.85 14.84 -6.12
N LEU A 425 4.64 14.91 -6.69
CA LEU A 425 3.66 13.84 -6.54
C LEU A 425 3.79 12.87 -7.72
N LYS A 426 4.08 11.59 -7.46
CA LYS A 426 4.25 10.54 -8.49
C LYS A 426 3.37 9.32 -8.24
N PRO A 427 2.89 8.61 -9.28
CA PRO A 427 2.24 7.33 -9.09
C PRO A 427 3.14 6.32 -8.36
N TYR A 428 2.58 5.54 -7.44
CA TYR A 428 3.28 4.54 -6.63
C TYR A 428 4.03 3.52 -7.50
N ASP A 429 3.50 3.15 -8.66
CA ASP A 429 4.11 2.16 -9.54
C ASP A 429 5.51 2.56 -10.05
N ASN A 430 5.88 3.84 -9.94
CA ASN A 430 7.25 4.28 -10.18
C ASN A 430 8.26 3.59 -9.22
N LEU A 431 7.85 3.25 -8.00
CA LEU A 431 8.69 2.54 -7.02
C LEU A 431 8.94 1.08 -7.42
N ARG A 432 8.04 0.49 -8.22
CA ARG A 432 8.13 -0.91 -8.63
C ARG A 432 9.11 -1.10 -9.80
N SER A 433 9.52 -0.03 -10.46
CA SER A 433 10.51 -0.06 -11.52
C SER A 433 11.27 1.27 -11.61
N LEU A 434 12.30 1.44 -10.78
CA LEU A 434 13.16 2.64 -10.75
C LEU A 434 14.34 2.48 -11.71
N MET A 435 14.72 3.57 -12.39
CA MET A 435 15.95 3.60 -13.20
C MET A 435 17.17 3.57 -12.28
N ILE A 436 18.08 2.61 -12.51
CA ILE A 436 19.32 2.47 -11.74
C ILE A 436 20.59 2.65 -12.60
N GLY A 437 20.42 2.75 -13.92
CA GLY A 437 21.49 2.97 -14.89
C GLY A 437 20.92 3.00 -16.31
N PRO A 438 21.76 3.18 -17.34
CA PRO A 438 21.33 3.12 -18.74
C PRO A 438 20.68 1.76 -19.03
N GLN A 439 19.41 1.76 -19.43
CA GLN A 439 18.63 0.54 -19.69
C GLN A 439 18.67 -0.48 -18.53
N GLN A 440 18.75 -0.01 -17.29
CA GLN A 440 18.66 -0.87 -16.11
C GLN A 440 17.60 -0.31 -15.17
N ARG A 441 16.70 -1.20 -14.76
CA ARG A 441 15.61 -0.87 -13.86
C ARG A 441 15.53 -1.87 -12.73
N LYS A 442 15.05 -1.44 -11.58
CA LYS A 442 14.94 -2.27 -10.40
C LYS A 442 13.71 -1.92 -9.58
N ASN A 443 13.03 -2.96 -9.09
CA ASN A 443 11.97 -2.81 -8.10
C ASN A 443 12.57 -2.41 -6.75
N LEU A 444 12.00 -1.40 -6.09
CA LEU A 444 12.34 -1.03 -4.71
C LEU A 444 12.16 -2.22 -3.75
N PHE A 445 11.12 -3.01 -4.01
CA PHE A 445 10.75 -4.18 -3.24
C PHE A 445 11.34 -5.45 -3.87
N ASP A 446 11.76 -6.38 -3.04
CA ASP A 446 12.15 -7.72 -3.48
C ASP A 446 10.92 -8.62 -3.74
N ASN A 447 11.17 -9.87 -4.12
CA ASN A 447 10.12 -10.84 -4.43
C ASN A 447 9.27 -11.28 -3.22
N THR A 448 9.63 -10.85 -2.01
CA THR A 448 8.83 -11.04 -0.79
C THR A 448 8.02 -9.79 -0.43
N GLY A 449 8.15 -8.71 -1.20
CA GLY A 449 7.50 -7.44 -0.95
C GLY A 449 8.23 -6.59 0.09
N PHE A 450 9.53 -6.82 0.34
CA PHE A 450 10.32 -6.07 1.31
C PHE A 450 11.36 -5.16 0.66
N ILE A 451 11.67 -4.03 1.29
CA ILE A 451 12.85 -3.26 0.95
C ILE A 451 14.06 -3.87 1.67
N LYS A 452 14.89 -4.59 0.93
CA LYS A 452 16.11 -5.21 1.46
C LYS A 452 17.03 -4.17 2.12
N GLY A 453 17.56 -4.48 3.30
CA GLY A 453 18.45 -3.60 4.06
C GLY A 453 17.74 -2.64 5.02
N THR A 454 16.41 -2.75 5.12
CA THR A 454 15.57 -1.97 6.07
C THR A 454 15.10 -2.80 7.25
N GLU A 455 15.67 -4.00 7.43
CA GLU A 455 15.27 -4.89 8.52
C GLU A 455 15.64 -4.31 9.88
N ARG A 456 14.71 -4.45 10.83
CA ARG A 456 14.87 -3.94 12.20
C ARG A 456 15.21 -5.07 13.16
N PRO A 457 16.00 -4.82 14.22
CA PRO A 457 16.23 -5.80 15.28
C PRO A 457 14.94 -6.32 15.93
N GLU A 458 13.87 -5.52 15.96
CA GLU A 458 12.57 -5.91 16.52
C GLU A 458 11.97 -7.19 15.91
N ARG A 459 12.37 -7.56 14.68
CA ARG A 459 11.96 -8.84 14.07
C ARG A 459 12.24 -10.06 14.92
N TRP A 460 13.29 -10.03 15.74
CA TRP A 460 13.66 -11.14 16.63
C TRP A 460 12.84 -11.17 17.91
N LEU A 461 12.16 -10.08 18.25
CA LEU A 461 11.24 -10.01 19.39
C LEU A 461 9.82 -10.38 18.95
N PHE A 462 9.37 -9.83 17.83
CA PHE A 462 7.98 -9.96 17.38
C PHE A 462 7.71 -11.19 16.50
N TRP A 463 8.71 -12.00 16.13
CA TRP A 463 8.48 -13.19 15.30
C TRP A 463 7.39 -14.16 15.80
N PRO A 464 7.13 -14.35 17.11
CA PRO A 464 6.06 -15.24 17.58
C PRO A 464 4.66 -14.77 17.18
N SER A 465 4.49 -13.48 16.83
CA SER A 465 3.22 -12.96 16.31
C SER A 465 2.84 -13.54 14.94
N GLY A 466 3.80 -14.13 14.24
CA GLY A 466 3.66 -14.54 12.86
C GLY A 466 4.00 -13.45 11.85
N VAL A 467 4.19 -12.19 12.26
CA VAL A 467 4.58 -11.12 11.33
C VAL A 467 6.01 -11.36 10.82
N PRO A 468 6.23 -11.65 9.53
CA PRO A 468 7.55 -11.95 9.00
C PRO A 468 8.40 -10.69 8.96
N SER A 469 9.60 -10.72 9.54
CA SER A 469 10.53 -9.58 9.57
C SER A 469 9.86 -8.26 10.01
N ALA A 470 9.29 -8.23 11.21
CA ALA A 470 8.70 -7.02 11.78
C ALA A 470 9.66 -5.82 11.69
N GLY A 471 9.12 -4.66 11.32
CA GLY A 471 9.89 -3.42 11.13
C GLY A 471 10.48 -3.19 9.74
N THR A 472 10.60 -4.22 8.91
CA THR A 472 11.06 -4.07 7.52
C THR A 472 10.04 -3.31 6.67
N MET A 473 10.50 -2.37 5.84
CA MET A 473 9.64 -1.58 4.94
C MET A 473 9.03 -2.45 3.83
N ARG A 474 7.76 -2.20 3.47
CA ARG A 474 6.95 -3.13 2.69
C ARG A 474 6.31 -2.54 1.44
N GLN A 475 6.07 -3.41 0.48
CA GLN A 475 5.24 -3.15 -0.68
C GLN A 475 3.77 -3.08 -0.29
N TRP A 476 2.99 -2.29 -1.03
CA TRP A 476 1.54 -2.28 -0.89
C TRP A 476 0.98 -3.72 -0.97
N GLY A 477 0.06 -4.06 -0.07
CA GLY A 477 -0.48 -5.41 0.03
C GLY A 477 0.26 -6.32 1.03
N HIS A 478 1.38 -5.90 1.63
CA HIS A 478 2.12 -6.75 2.57
C HIS A 478 2.13 -6.25 4.02
N HIS A 479 1.25 -5.30 4.35
CA HIS A 479 1.25 -4.65 5.65
C HIS A 479 0.31 -5.35 6.63
N ALA A 480 0.88 -6.22 7.47
CA ALA A 480 0.27 -6.64 8.73
C ALA A 480 0.28 -5.45 9.71
N THR A 481 -0.88 -5.12 10.30
CA THR A 481 -1.05 -3.94 11.16
C THR A 481 -1.42 -4.27 12.60
N ALA A 482 -1.32 -5.55 12.99
CA ALA A 482 -1.49 -6.02 14.35
C ALA A 482 -0.45 -7.09 14.68
N PHE A 483 -0.05 -7.19 15.93
CA PHE A 483 0.74 -8.32 16.45
C PHE A 483 -0.15 -9.36 17.16
N ILE A 484 -1.31 -8.93 17.65
CA ILE A 484 -2.32 -9.76 18.30
C ILE A 484 -3.58 -9.86 17.42
N GLY A 485 -3.85 -11.07 16.92
CA GLY A 485 -4.82 -11.33 15.86
C GLY A 485 -4.27 -11.07 14.46
N GLU A 486 -5.16 -11.04 13.48
CA GLU A 486 -4.81 -10.72 12.09
C GLU A 486 -5.51 -9.44 11.63
N ARG A 487 -4.73 -8.48 11.12
CA ARG A 487 -5.22 -7.24 10.52
C ARG A 487 -4.31 -6.85 9.35
N TYR A 488 -4.90 -6.38 8.25
CA TYR A 488 -4.19 -6.01 7.03
C TYR A 488 -4.56 -4.58 6.63
N PHE A 489 -3.57 -3.79 6.21
CA PHE A 489 -3.81 -2.41 5.82
C PHE A 489 -4.70 -2.27 4.58
N ASP A 490 -4.59 -3.20 3.62
CA ASP A 490 -5.33 -3.24 2.36
C ASP A 490 -6.58 -4.14 2.43
N ASP A 491 -6.98 -4.60 3.63
CA ASP A 491 -8.24 -5.32 3.80
C ASP A 491 -9.42 -4.40 3.44
N PRO A 492 -10.19 -4.74 2.38
CA PRO A 492 -11.28 -3.89 1.96
C PRO A 492 -12.39 -3.80 3.00
N ALA A 493 -12.57 -4.79 3.87
CA ALA A 493 -13.57 -4.77 4.93
C ALA A 493 -13.07 -4.09 6.22
N LEU A 494 -11.84 -3.56 6.25
CA LEU A 494 -11.23 -3.04 7.48
C LEU A 494 -12.08 -1.96 8.16
N ILE A 495 -12.56 -0.98 7.38
CA ILE A 495 -13.39 0.11 7.91
C ILE A 495 -14.72 -0.43 8.45
N GLU A 496 -15.36 -1.34 7.72
CA GLU A 496 -16.61 -1.97 8.15
C GLU A 496 -16.43 -2.82 9.42
N LYS A 497 -15.29 -3.47 9.61
CA LYS A 497 -14.97 -4.20 10.84
C LYS A 497 -14.84 -3.28 12.05
N LEU A 498 -14.28 -2.08 11.86
CA LEU A 498 -13.93 -1.17 12.96
C LEU A 498 -14.97 -0.09 13.27
N PHE A 499 -15.82 0.27 12.31
CA PHE A 499 -16.74 1.39 12.44
C PHE A 499 -18.17 1.01 12.08
N SER A 500 -19.12 1.69 12.72
CA SER A 500 -20.51 1.77 12.31
C SER A 500 -20.70 3.04 11.47
N TYR A 501 -21.53 2.96 10.42
CA TYR A 501 -21.81 4.07 9.54
C TYR A 501 -23.27 4.50 9.66
N HIS A 502 -23.50 5.77 10.00
CA HIS A 502 -24.82 6.38 10.06
C HIS A 502 -25.09 7.12 8.76
N ASN A 503 -25.92 6.53 7.91
CA ASN A 503 -26.38 7.19 6.70
C ASN A 503 -27.43 8.23 7.08
N GLU A 504 -27.24 9.50 6.75
CA GLU A 504 -28.31 10.51 6.79
C GLU A 504 -29.35 10.19 5.69
N ALA A 505 -30.18 9.18 5.97
CA ALA A 505 -31.41 8.88 5.24
C ALA A 505 -32.57 8.67 6.25
N ILE A 506 -32.47 9.26 7.44
CA ILE A 506 -33.57 9.39 8.40
C ILE A 506 -33.72 10.86 8.73
N LYS A 507 -34.45 11.57 7.87
CA LYS A 507 -35.37 12.63 8.27
C LYS A 507 -36.66 12.44 7.51
#